data_AF-X0WYJ2-F1
#
_entry.id   AF-X0WYJ2-F1
#
_cell.length_a   1.000
_cell.length_b   1.000
_cell.length_c   1.000
_cell.angle_alpha   90.00
_cell.angle_beta   90.00
_cell.angle_gamma   90.00
#
_symmetry.space_group_name_H-M   'P 1'
#
loop_
_entity.id
_entity.type
_entity.pdbx_description
1 polymer ?
#
loop_
_entity_poly.entity_id
_entity_poly.type
_entity_poly.pdbx_seq_one_letter_code
_entity_poly.pdbx_strand_id
1 'polypeptide(L)' 'VPFGIKDQNPFYRIYDADSLQLLLKGFNIIGERYYKGIDRKHWVPDIKENLSNIDSQSKGYTQAVACIVCEKI' A
#
# COMPACT_ATOMS: atom_id res chain seq x y z
N VAL A 1 -1.69 -2.64 -3.65
CA VAL A 1 -0.21 -2.64 -3.57
C VAL A 1 0.24 -2.56 -2.12
N PRO A 2 1.41 -3.12 -1.74
CA PRO A 2 2.01 -2.90 -0.42
C PRO A 2 2.23 -1.41 -0.14
N PHE A 3 1.86 -0.93 1.04
CA PHE A 3 1.85 0.49 1.37
C PHE A 3 2.36 0.77 2.78
N GLY A 4 3.28 1.71 2.93
CA GLY A 4 3.82 2.11 4.23
C GLY A 4 5.16 2.81 4.08
N ILE A 5 6.12 2.51 4.95
CA ILE A 5 7.49 3.01 4.82
C ILE A 5 8.06 2.48 3.50
N LYS A 6 8.45 3.41 2.62
CA LYS A 6 9.03 3.08 1.32
C LYS A 6 10.24 2.18 1.47
N ASP A 7 10.19 1.05 0.79
CA ASP A 7 11.31 0.10 0.68
C ASP A 7 11.24 -0.61 -0.67
N GLN A 8 12.39 -0.94 -1.24
CA GLN A 8 12.48 -1.65 -2.52
C GLN A 8 13.70 -2.57 -2.53
N ASN A 9 13.46 -3.83 -2.87
CA ASN A 9 14.51 -4.79 -3.13
C ASN A 9 14.10 -5.77 -4.26
N PRO A 10 14.93 -6.76 -4.63
CA PRO A 10 14.61 -7.68 -5.73
C PRO A 10 13.35 -8.53 -5.54
N PHE A 11 12.87 -8.70 -4.31
CA PHE A 11 11.73 -9.55 -3.99
C PHE A 11 10.42 -8.77 -3.80
N TYR A 12 10.49 -7.49 -3.44
CA TYR A 12 9.30 -6.70 -3.16
C TYR A 12 9.51 -5.19 -3.32
N ARG A 13 8.38 -4.47 -3.41
CA ARG A 13 8.32 -3.00 -3.39
C ARG A 13 7.18 -2.55 -2.48
N ILE A 14 7.48 -1.63 -1.58
CA ILE A 14 6.55 -0.95 -0.68
C ILE A 14 6.48 0.50 -1.10
N TYR A 15 5.25 1.00 -1.28
CA TYR A 15 4.99 2.36 -1.72
C TYR A 15 4.61 3.23 -0.53
N ASP A 16 5.26 4.39 -0.39
CA ASP A 16 4.73 5.49 0.40
C ASP A 16 3.70 6.29 -0.42
N ALA A 17 3.11 7.32 0.19
CA ALA A 17 2.11 8.17 -0.46
C ALA A 17 2.64 8.82 -1.75
N ASP A 18 3.86 9.37 -1.71
CA ASP A 18 4.44 10.08 -2.84
C ASP A 18 4.78 9.15 -3.99
N SER A 19 5.35 7.97 -3.69
CA SER A 19 5.67 6.97 -4.71
C SER A 19 4.41 6.36 -5.33
N LEU A 20 3.33 6.23 -4.55
CA LEU A 20 2.04 5.79 -5.05
C LEU A 20 1.44 6.83 -6.00
N GLN A 21 1.50 8.12 -5.65
CA GLN A 21 1.03 9.20 -6.53
C GLN A 21 1.83 9.24 -7.84
N LEU A 22 3.15 9.07 -7.76
CA LEU A 22 4.00 9.02 -8.96
C LEU A 22 3.66 7.81 -9.84
N LEU A 23 3.45 6.64 -9.23
CA LEU A 23 3.04 5.42 -9.94
C LEU A 23 1.73 5.63 -10.70
N LEU A 24 0.78 6.34 -10.09
CA LEU A 24 -0.57 6.51 -10.59
C LEU A 24 -0.77 7.79 -11.42
N LYS A 25 0.30 8.54 -11.72
CA LYS A 25 0.23 9.83 -12.43
C LYS A 25 -0.54 9.81 -13.76
N GLY A 26 -0.58 8.67 -14.45
CA GLY A 26 -1.29 8.49 -15.72
C GLY A 26 -2.72 7.95 -15.60
N PHE A 27 -3.27 7.89 -14.38
CA PHE A 27 -4.57 7.32 -14.11
C PHE A 27 -5.47 8.31 -13.36
N ASN A 28 -6.77 8.22 -13.61
CA ASN A 28 -7.79 8.87 -12.80
C ASN A 28 -8.14 7.98 -11.61
N ILE A 29 -7.90 8.43 -10.38
CA ILE A 29 -8.19 7.65 -9.17
C ILE A 29 -9.66 7.84 -8.80
N ILE A 30 -10.42 6.75 -8.75
CA ILE A 30 -11.86 6.76 -8.42
C ILE A 30 -12.17 6.16 -7.04
N GLY A 31 -11.19 5.54 -6.39
CA GLY A 31 -11.35 5.08 -5.01
C GLY A 31 -10.05 4.63 -4.38
N GLU A 32 -9.88 4.95 -3.09
CA GLU A 32 -8.75 4.52 -2.27
C GLU A 32 -9.28 3.82 -1.02
N ARG A 33 -8.73 2.64 -0.72
CA ARG A 33 -9.01 1.91 0.51
C ARG A 33 -7.71 1.35 1.07
N TYR A 34 -7.57 1.42 2.39
CA TYR A 34 -6.37 1.03 3.09
C TYR A 34 -6.68 -0.11 4.05
N TYR A 35 -5.77 -1.07 4.15
CA TYR A 35 -5.95 -2.22 5.01
C TYR A 35 -4.67 -2.61 5.74
N LYS A 36 -4.81 -2.93 7.02
CA LYS A 36 -3.77 -3.48 7.88
C LYS A 36 -3.92 -4.99 7.98
N GLY A 37 -2.84 -5.72 7.73
CA GLY A 37 -2.77 -7.16 7.92
C GLY A 37 -2.76 -7.50 9.41
N ILE A 38 -3.73 -8.30 9.85
CA ILE A 38 -3.71 -8.89 11.20
C ILE A 38 -2.88 -10.18 11.21
N ASP A 39 -2.87 -10.89 10.09
CA ASP A 39 -2.03 -12.07 9.83
C ASP A 39 -1.78 -12.22 8.31
N ARG A 40 -1.29 -13.38 7.87
CA ARG A 40 -0.95 -13.67 6.46
C ARG A 40 -2.14 -13.80 5.51
N LYS A 41 -3.36 -13.97 6.03
CA LYS A 41 -4.58 -14.27 5.28
C LYS A 41 -5.67 -13.25 5.50
N HIS A 42 -5.61 -12.47 6.57
CA HIS A 42 -6.65 -11.55 6.96
C HIS A 42 -6.12 -10.11 7.06
N TRP A 43 -6.91 -9.20 6.49
CA TRP A 43 -6.69 -7.76 6.54
C TRP A 43 -7.96 -7.07 7.01
N VAL A 44 -7.79 -6.01 7.80
CA VAL A 44 -8.88 -5.18 8.31
C VAL A 44 -8.74 -3.77 7.75
N PRO A 45 -9.86 -3.06 7.48
CA PRO A 45 -9.81 -1.67 7.05
C PRO A 45 -9.05 -0.79 8.05
N ASP A 46 -8.25 0.14 7.55
CA ASP A 46 -7.53 1.15 8.32
C ASP A 46 -7.46 2.46 7.51
N ILE A 47 -6.85 3.50 8.08
CA ILE A 47 -6.63 4.79 7.41
C ILE A 47 -5.20 4.92 6.89
N LYS A 48 -5.02 5.74 5.86
CA LYS A 48 -3.73 5.97 5.20
C LYS A 48 -2.63 6.39 6.17
N GLU A 49 -2.96 7.29 7.09
CA GLU A 49 -2.03 7.90 8.05
C GLU A 49 -1.44 6.86 8.99
N ASN A 50 -2.27 5.93 9.46
CA ASN A 50 -1.86 4.83 10.33
C ASN A 50 -0.90 3.88 9.61
N LEU A 51 -1.12 3.64 8.31
CA LEU A 51 -0.30 2.71 7.54
C LEU A 51 1.01 3.33 7.04
N SER A 52 1.06 4.65 6.88
CA SER A 52 2.22 5.35 6.27
C SER A 52 3.52 5.15 7.03
N ASN A 53 3.44 4.87 8.33
CA ASN A 53 4.59 4.65 9.21
C ASN A 53 4.80 3.17 9.58
N ILE A 54 4.04 2.25 8.97
CA ILE A 54 4.21 0.82 9.21
C ILE A 54 5.37 0.32 8.36
N ASP A 55 6.29 -0.39 9.01
CA ASP A 55 7.16 -1.30 8.29
C ASP A 55 6.28 -2.41 7.72
N SER A 56 5.99 -2.31 6.41
CA SER A 56 5.08 -3.23 5.74
C SER A 56 5.66 -4.65 5.63
N GLN A 57 6.89 -4.87 6.09
CA GLN A 57 7.52 -6.17 6.26
C GLN A 57 7.33 -6.69 7.69
N SER A 58 6.65 -7.81 7.84
CA SER A 58 6.78 -8.62 9.07
C SER A 58 6.88 -10.08 8.71
N LYS A 59 7.89 -10.77 9.25
CA LYS A 59 8.20 -12.21 9.12
C LYS A 59 7.50 -12.93 7.93
N GLY A 60 7.79 -12.46 6.72
CA GLY A 60 7.39 -13.07 5.46
C GLY A 60 6.00 -12.72 4.90
N TYR A 61 5.36 -11.62 5.29
CA TYR A 61 4.13 -11.14 4.67
C TYR A 61 3.95 -9.61 4.72
N THR A 62 3.09 -9.08 3.85
CA THR A 62 2.77 -7.65 3.76
C THR A 62 1.80 -7.22 4.87
N GLN A 63 2.23 -6.29 5.72
CA GLN A 63 1.42 -5.81 6.84
C GLN A 63 0.47 -4.66 6.51
N ALA A 64 0.69 -3.95 5.40
CA ALA A 64 -0.14 -2.83 5.04
C ALA A 64 -0.27 -2.73 3.52
N VAL A 65 -1.51 -2.53 3.06
CA VAL A 65 -1.83 -2.47 1.64
C VAL A 65 -2.74 -1.30 1.33
N ALA A 66 -2.48 -0.66 0.19
CA ALA A 66 -3.37 0.29 -0.45
C ALA A 66 -4.08 -0.41 -1.62
N CYS A 67 -5.40 -0.46 -1.59
CA CYS A 67 -6.26 -0.87 -2.70
C CYS A 67 -6.74 0.40 -3.40
N ILE A 68 -6.20 0.66 -4.58
CA ILE A 68 -6.55 1.84 -5.37
C ILE A 68 -7.27 1.38 -6.62
N VAL A 69 -8.44 1.96 -6.86
CA VAL A 69 -9.23 1.75 -8.06
C VAL A 69 -9.02 2.95 -8.96
N CYS A 70 -8.57 2.70 -10.19
CA CYS A 70 -8.28 3.75 -11.15
C CYS A 70 -8.85 3.43 -12.53
N GLU A 71 -9.08 4.48 -13.30
CA GLU A 71 -9.40 4.45 -14.72
C GLU A 71 -8.24 5.01 -15.52
N LYS A 72 -8.01 4.47 -16.72
CA LYS A 72 -6.99 5.01 -17.62
C LYS A 72 -7.50 6.33 -18.21
N ILE A 73 -6.64 7.35 -18.19
CA ILE A 73 -6.88 8.65 -18.86
C ILE A 73 -6.83 8.46 -20.37
#